data_AF-A0A7S2FEQ6-F1
#
_entry.id   AF-A0A7S2FEQ6-F1
#
_cell.length_a   1.000
_cell.length_b   1.000
_cell.length_c   1.000
_cell.angle_alpha   90.00
_cell.angle_beta   90.00
_cell.angle_gamma   90.00
#
_symmetry.space_group_name_H-M   'P 1'
#
loop_
_entity.id
_entity.type
_entity.pdbx_description
1 polymer ?
#
loop_
_entity_poly.entity_id
_entity_poly.type
_entity_poly.pdbx_seq_one_letter_code
_entity_poly.pdbx_strand_id
1 'polypeptide(L)'
;NKTTQLAALTMGTQCSVLAFDKDPTRAKVLKERVAQAGASDIVNTMCRDFFKLSPDASEVLNLRGILLDPSCSGSGLSAHNLDRLVDGNTSEDEDSLKERVSSLARFQTKALLKAMSFPQVERIVYSTCSIYTEENESVVAQVLADQEPCERPFVLKP
;
A
#
# COMPACT_ATOMS: atom_id res chain seq x y z
N ASN A 1 5.53 6.53 11.29
CA ASN A 1 5.31 5.81 10.02
C ASN A 1 3.87 6.09 9.57
N LYS A 2 3.43 5.68 8.37
CA LYS A 2 2.06 5.96 7.89
C LYS A 2 0.98 5.40 8.82
N THR A 3 1.20 4.20 9.37
CA THR A 3 0.27 3.53 10.31
C THR A 3 0.04 4.31 11.60
N THR A 4 1.09 4.81 12.25
CA THR A 4 0.95 5.60 13.49
C THR A 4 0.35 6.97 13.24
N GLN A 5 0.58 7.56 12.06
CA GLN A 5 -0.10 8.80 11.65
C GLN A 5 -1.61 8.57 11.46
N LEU A 6 -1.98 7.47 10.80
CA LEU A 6 -3.39 7.08 10.68
C LEU A 6 -4.03 6.85 12.06
N ALA A 7 -3.31 6.21 12.99
CA ALA A 7 -3.78 5.99 14.36
C ALA A 7 -4.00 7.31 15.12
N ALA A 8 -3.15 8.31 14.91
CA ALA A 8 -3.33 9.63 15.51
C ALA A 8 -4.59 10.33 14.99
N LEU A 9 -4.92 10.18 13.70
CA LEU A 9 -6.14 10.72 13.10
C LEU A 9 -7.41 10.03 13.60
N THR A 10 -7.32 8.79 14.08
CA THR A 10 -8.45 8.04 14.64
C THR A 10 -8.60 8.20 16.15
N MET A 11 -7.68 8.90 16.82
CA MET A 11 -7.71 9.08 18.27
C MET A 11 -8.98 9.84 18.71
N GLY A 12 -9.69 9.31 19.71
CA GLY A 12 -10.97 9.86 20.17
C GLY A 12 -12.18 9.50 19.31
N THR A 13 -12.00 8.67 18.28
CA THR A 13 -13.09 8.09 17.47
C THR A 13 -13.31 6.62 17.85
N GLN A 14 -14.36 6.00 17.29
CA GLN A 14 -14.59 4.55 17.42
C GLN A 14 -13.85 3.72 16.36
N CYS A 15 -12.94 4.33 15.60
CA CYS A 15 -12.19 3.67 14.54
C CYS A 15 -10.93 2.99 15.08
N SER A 16 -10.62 1.82 14.54
CA SER A 16 -9.35 1.10 14.75
C SER A 16 -8.60 0.96 13.43
N VAL A 17 -7.30 0.67 13.51
CA VAL A 17 -6.43 0.47 12.36
C VAL A 17 -5.98 -0.97 12.30
N LEU A 18 -6.26 -1.66 11.19
CA LEU A 18 -5.67 -2.95 10.87
C LEU A 18 -4.43 -2.73 10.00
N ALA A 19 -3.28 -3.19 10.48
CA ALA A 19 -2.01 -3.01 9.79
C ALA A 19 -1.40 -4.35 9.40
N PHE A 20 -1.26 -4.59 8.09
CA PHE A 20 -0.76 -5.85 7.54
C PHE A 20 0.63 -5.68 6.96
N ASP A 21 1.53 -6.61 7.26
CA ASP A 21 2.77 -6.79 6.51
C ASP A 21 3.03 -8.29 6.36
N LYS A 22 3.43 -8.73 5.16
CA LYS A 22 3.68 -10.16 4.90
C LYS A 22 5.02 -10.62 5.47
N ASP A 23 5.95 -9.69 5.66
CA ASP A 23 7.29 -9.98 6.15
C ASP A 23 7.31 -9.98 7.69
N PRO A 24 7.71 -11.09 8.35
CA PRO A 24 7.70 -11.17 9.81
C PRO A 24 8.59 -10.12 10.49
N THR A 25 9.72 -9.77 9.87
CA THR A 25 10.67 -8.79 10.42
C THR A 25 10.05 -7.40 10.39
N ARG A 26 9.48 -7.00 9.24
CA ARG A 26 8.77 -5.73 9.08
C ARG A 26 7.54 -5.64 9.98
N ALA A 27 6.76 -6.71 10.11
CA ALA A 27 5.61 -6.76 11.00
C ALA A 27 6.03 -6.59 12.48
N LYS A 28 7.13 -7.22 12.90
CA LYS A 28 7.69 -7.04 14.25
C LYS A 28 8.12 -5.59 14.49
N VAL A 29 8.89 -5.00 13.56
CA VAL A 29 9.33 -3.60 13.64
C VAL A 29 8.13 -2.64 13.66
N LEU A 30 7.10 -2.92 12.87
CA LEU A 30 5.87 -2.14 12.87
C LEU A 30 5.18 -2.18 14.25
N LYS A 31 5.05 -3.38 14.84
CA LYS A 31 4.47 -3.55 16.18
C LYS A 31 5.26 -2.79 17.26
N GLU A 32 6.59 -2.82 17.21
CA GLU A 32 7.46 -2.06 18.12
C GLU A 32 7.26 -0.55 17.96
N ARG A 33 7.19 -0.04 16.72
CA ARG A 33 6.93 1.38 16.42
C ARG A 33 5.55 1.83 16.88
N VAL A 34 4.53 0.98 16.73
CA VAL A 34 3.17 1.24 17.24
C VAL A 34 3.19 1.37 18.76
N ALA A 35 3.88 0.47 19.47
CA ALA A 35 3.99 0.52 20.92
C ALA A 35 4.74 1.76 21.41
N GLN A 36 5.85 2.13 20.76
CA GLN A 36 6.59 3.36 21.07
C GLN A 36 5.76 4.63 20.85
N ALA A 37 4.85 4.61 19.88
CA ALA A 37 3.92 5.71 19.61
C ALA A 37 2.71 5.75 20.57
N GLY A 38 2.58 4.79 21.50
CA GLY A 38 1.42 4.70 22.40
C GLY A 38 0.11 4.34 21.70
N ALA A 39 0.19 3.72 20.51
CA ALA A 39 -0.98 3.45 19.66
C ALA A 39 -1.47 1.99 19.69
N SER A 40 -0.98 1.18 20.64
CA SER A 40 -1.28 -0.26 20.73
C SER A 40 -2.77 -0.58 20.90
N ASP A 41 -3.54 0.32 21.53
CA ASP A 41 -4.98 0.13 21.74
C ASP A 41 -5.82 0.44 20.48
N ILE A 42 -5.21 1.11 19.50
CA ILE A 42 -5.87 1.56 18.26
C ILE A 42 -5.44 0.71 17.07
N VAL A 43 -4.18 0.28 17.04
CA VAL A 43 -3.58 -0.41 15.88
C VAL A 43 -3.40 -1.90 16.17
N ASN A 44 -4.12 -2.74 15.44
CA ASN A 44 -3.89 -4.17 15.40
C ASN A 44 -2.91 -4.52 14.26
N THR A 45 -1.68 -4.89 14.63
CA THR A 45 -0.64 -5.26 13.66
C THR A 45 -0.62 -6.78 13.43
N MET A 46 -0.68 -7.19 12.17
CA MET A 46 -0.77 -8.60 11.75
C MET A 46 0.31 -8.95 10.72
N CYS A 47 1.07 -10.01 10.99
CA CYS A 47 1.99 -10.59 10.01
C CYS A 47 1.19 -11.48 9.04
N ARG A 48 0.66 -10.89 7.96
CA ARG A 48 -0.22 -11.58 7.02
C ARG A 48 -0.10 -11.01 5.62
N ASP A 49 -0.26 -11.89 4.64
CA ASP A 49 -0.33 -11.51 3.24
C ASP A 49 -1.70 -10.91 2.91
N PHE A 50 -1.70 -9.63 2.50
CA PHE A 50 -2.90 -8.90 2.12
C PHE A 50 -3.69 -9.59 1.00
N PHE A 51 -3.01 -10.25 0.05
CA PHE A 51 -3.67 -10.95 -1.05
C PHE A 51 -4.43 -12.19 -0.59
N LYS A 52 -4.10 -12.74 0.59
CA LYS A 52 -4.75 -13.92 1.17
C LYS A 52 -5.93 -13.57 2.09
N LEU A 53 -6.23 -12.28 2.29
CA LEU A 53 -7.42 -11.87 3.02
C LEU A 53 -8.65 -12.09 2.15
N SER A 54 -9.65 -12.83 2.64
CA SER A 54 -10.94 -12.91 1.95
C SER A 54 -11.69 -11.59 2.14
N PRO A 55 -12.34 -11.02 1.11
CA PRO A 55 -13.22 -9.86 1.27
C PRO A 55 -14.35 -10.08 2.29
N ASP A 56 -14.76 -11.34 2.47
CA ASP A 56 -15.83 -11.74 3.39
C ASP A 56 -15.32 -12.19 4.78
N ALA A 57 -14.02 -12.07 5.04
CA ALA A 57 -13.47 -12.46 6.33
C ALA A 57 -14.01 -11.54 7.44
N SER A 58 -14.41 -12.12 8.57
CA SER A 58 -15.02 -11.41 9.70
C SER A 58 -14.18 -10.23 10.22
N GLU A 59 -12.86 -10.33 10.12
CA GLU A 59 -11.91 -9.32 10.55
C GLU A 59 -11.92 -8.04 9.69
N VAL A 60 -12.37 -8.12 8.43
CA VAL A 60 -12.41 -7.00 7.47
C VAL A 60 -13.83 -6.62 7.05
N LEU A 61 -14.86 -7.25 7.64
CA LEU A 61 -16.26 -6.95 7.28
C LEU A 61 -16.61 -5.48 7.46
N ASN A 62 -16.05 -4.81 8.48
CA ASN A 62 -16.30 -3.40 8.76
C ASN A 62 -15.20 -2.48 8.21
N LEU A 63 -14.39 -2.94 7.25
CA LEU A 63 -13.33 -2.15 6.64
C LEU A 63 -13.93 -1.08 5.72
N ARG A 64 -13.86 0.19 6.14
CA ARG A 64 -14.45 1.33 5.41
C ARG A 64 -13.45 2.10 4.55
N GLY A 65 -12.17 2.05 4.92
CA GLY A 65 -11.12 2.77 4.22
C GLY A 65 -9.83 1.98 4.18
N ILE A 66 -9.07 2.14 3.09
CA ILE A 66 -7.77 1.49 2.91
C ILE A 66 -6.73 2.57 2.57
N LEU A 67 -5.61 2.57 3.30
CA LEU A 67 -4.38 3.24 2.89
C LEU A 67 -3.44 2.19 2.29
N LEU A 68 -3.32 2.20 0.97
CA LEU A 68 -2.50 1.26 0.20
C LEU A 68 -1.16 1.91 -0.15
N ASP A 69 -0.10 1.46 0.51
CA ASP A 69 1.29 1.88 0.30
C ASP A 69 2.12 0.65 -0.15
N PRO A 70 1.98 0.22 -1.41
CA PRO A 70 2.63 -0.98 -1.91
C PRO A 70 4.13 -0.74 -2.13
N SER A 71 4.87 -1.83 -2.33
CA SER A 71 6.26 -1.74 -2.78
C SER A 71 6.35 -0.96 -4.11
N CYS A 72 7.21 0.05 -4.12
CA CYS A 72 7.53 0.93 -5.25
C CYS A 72 9.01 0.84 -5.61
N SER A 73 9.40 1.40 -6.75
CA SER A 73 10.80 1.47 -7.16
C SER A 73 11.67 2.27 -6.18
N GLY A 74 11.09 3.21 -5.42
CA GLY A 74 11.83 4.11 -4.54
C GLY A 74 12.46 5.29 -5.26
N SER A 75 12.16 5.52 -6.54
CA SER A 75 12.79 6.54 -7.38
C SER A 75 12.60 7.98 -6.89
N GLY A 76 11.57 8.25 -6.08
CA GLY A 76 11.34 9.54 -5.45
C GLY A 76 12.13 9.77 -4.16
N LEU A 77 12.84 8.77 -3.64
CA LEU A 77 13.66 8.89 -2.43
C LEU A 77 15.11 9.20 -2.81
N SER A 78 15.65 10.32 -2.30
CA SER A 78 17.02 10.77 -2.57
C SER A 78 18.09 9.72 -2.24
N ALA A 79 17.81 8.85 -1.26
CA ALA A 79 18.71 7.76 -0.88
C ALA A 79 18.81 6.66 -1.94
N HIS A 80 17.76 6.40 -2.73
CA HIS A 80 17.81 5.40 -3.80
C HIS A 80 18.61 5.90 -5.02
N ASN A 81 18.69 7.23 -5.20
CA ASN A 81 19.62 7.84 -6.15
C ASN A 81 21.06 7.75 -5.64
N LEU A 82 21.29 7.70 -4.32
CA LEU A 82 22.61 7.57 -3.73
C LEU A 82 23.10 6.10 -3.71
N ASP A 83 22.24 5.12 -3.37
CA ASP A 83 22.60 3.70 -3.48
C ASP A 83 22.94 3.30 -4.92
N ARG A 84 22.24 3.85 -5.93
CA ARG A 84 22.63 3.73 -7.36
C ARG A 84 24.03 4.26 -7.67
N LEU A 85 24.53 5.21 -6.88
CA LEU A 85 25.88 5.80 -7.03
C LEU A 85 26.93 5.06 -6.18
N VAL A 86 26.53 4.41 -5.09
CA VAL A 86 27.43 3.78 -4.11
C VAL A 86 27.67 2.29 -4.40
N ASP A 87 26.72 1.58 -5.02
CA ASP A 87 26.85 0.15 -5.33
C ASP A 87 27.79 -0.17 -6.51
N GLY A 88 28.44 0.81 -7.14
CA GLY A 88 29.48 0.58 -8.16
C GLY A 88 29.04 -0.16 -9.43
N ASN A 89 27.78 -0.59 -9.52
CA ASN A 89 27.14 -1.12 -10.71
C ASN A 89 26.61 0.05 -11.54
N THR A 90 27.53 0.72 -12.24
CA THR A 90 27.28 1.84 -13.15
C THR A 90 26.51 1.45 -14.42
N SER A 91 25.79 0.33 -14.41
CA SER A 91 24.94 -0.16 -15.49
C SER A 91 23.92 -1.17 -14.94
N GLU A 92 22.96 -0.70 -14.13
CA GLU A 92 21.64 -1.32 -14.28
C GLU A 92 21.19 -0.96 -15.70
N ASP A 93 21.26 -1.92 -16.62
CA ASP A 93 20.75 -1.75 -17.98
C ASP A 93 19.37 -1.12 -17.91
N GLU A 94 19.11 -0.10 -18.73
CA GLU A 94 17.82 0.60 -18.73
C GLU A 94 16.65 -0.39 -18.85
N ASP A 95 16.88 -1.50 -19.55
CA ASP A 95 15.91 -2.58 -19.71
C ASP A 95 15.62 -3.32 -18.40
N SER A 96 16.63 -3.58 -17.57
CA SER A 96 16.46 -4.18 -16.23
C SER A 96 15.64 -3.26 -15.31
N LEU A 97 15.89 -1.95 -15.36
CA LEU A 97 15.12 -0.96 -14.60
C LEU A 97 13.66 -0.91 -15.08
N LYS A 98 13.43 -0.87 -16.40
CA LYS A 98 12.09 -0.89 -17.01
C LYS A 98 11.34 -2.17 -16.63
N GLU A 99 11.99 -3.33 -16.67
CA GLU A 99 11.41 -4.61 -16.24
C GLU A 99 11.03 -4.60 -14.76
N ARG A 100 11.91 -4.07 -13.90
CA ARG A 100 11.62 -3.92 -12.46
C ARG A 100 10.42 -3.01 -12.22
N VAL A 101 10.38 -1.84 -12.85
CA VAL A 101 9.26 -0.88 -12.74
C VAL A 101 7.96 -1.53 -13.23
N SER A 102 7.99 -2.21 -14.37
CA SER A 102 6.83 -2.93 -14.92
C SER A 102 6.33 -4.04 -13.99
N SER A 103 7.25 -4.82 -13.40
CA SER A 103 6.90 -5.87 -12.44
C SER A 103 6.25 -5.31 -11.18
N LEU A 104 6.75 -4.18 -10.67
CA LEU A 104 6.19 -3.46 -9.52
C LEU A 104 4.83 -2.86 -9.85
N ALA A 105 4.66 -2.21 -11.00
CA ALA A 105 3.38 -1.70 -11.48
C ALA A 105 2.33 -2.80 -11.53
N ARG A 106 2.66 -3.98 -12.08
CA ARG A 106 1.75 -5.13 -12.10
C ARG A 106 1.36 -5.61 -10.69
N PHE A 107 2.29 -5.59 -9.75
CA PHE A 107 2.00 -5.90 -8.35
C PHE A 107 1.07 -4.86 -7.71
N GLN A 108 1.31 -3.58 -7.99
CA GLN A 108 0.52 -2.45 -7.51
C GLN A 108 -0.91 -2.49 -8.05
N THR A 109 -1.10 -2.73 -9.35
CA THR A 109 -2.41 -2.96 -9.99
C THR A 109 -3.18 -4.07 -9.28
N LYS A 110 -2.54 -5.22 -9.04
CA LYS A 110 -3.16 -6.34 -8.31
C LYS A 110 -3.54 -5.94 -6.88
N ALA A 111 -2.68 -5.22 -6.18
CA ALA A 111 -2.94 -4.78 -4.81
C ALA A 111 -4.13 -3.81 -4.76
N LEU A 112 -4.23 -2.90 -5.73
CA LEU A 112 -5.31 -1.92 -5.79
C LEU A 112 -6.64 -2.57 -6.19
N LEU A 113 -6.66 -3.49 -7.17
CA LEU A 113 -7.84 -4.32 -7.47
C LEU A 113 -8.28 -5.13 -6.25
N LYS A 114 -7.33 -5.71 -5.51
CA LYS A 114 -7.64 -6.41 -4.27
C LYS A 114 -8.29 -5.47 -3.24
N ALA A 115 -7.80 -4.25 -3.08
CA ALA A 115 -8.40 -3.25 -2.21
C ALA A 115 -9.82 -2.85 -2.64
N MET A 116 -10.10 -2.81 -3.95
CA MET A 116 -11.45 -2.56 -4.48
C MET A 116 -12.40 -3.75 -4.29
N SER A 117 -11.90 -4.96 -4.05
CA SER A 117 -12.75 -6.15 -3.87
C SER A 117 -13.46 -6.21 -2.51
N PHE A 118 -13.14 -5.33 -1.55
CA PHE A 118 -13.76 -5.34 -0.23
C PHE A 118 -15.10 -4.59 -0.26
N PRO A 119 -16.23 -5.24 0.08
CA PRO A 119 -17.58 -4.73 -0.23
C PRO A 119 -17.98 -3.47 0.55
N GLN A 120 -17.42 -3.25 1.74
CA GLN A 120 -17.73 -2.08 2.57
C GLN A 120 -16.71 -0.94 2.43
N VAL A 121 -15.69 -1.09 1.59
CA VAL A 121 -14.67 -0.04 1.40
C VAL A 121 -15.25 1.08 0.57
N GLU A 122 -15.17 2.30 1.10
CA GLU A 122 -15.72 3.51 0.49
C GLU A 122 -14.62 4.44 -0.03
N ARG A 123 -13.40 4.30 0.51
CA ARG A 123 -12.26 5.12 0.11
C ARG A 123 -10.97 4.31 0.13
N ILE A 124 -10.23 4.38 -0.96
CA ILE A 124 -8.88 3.84 -1.07
C ILE A 124 -7.95 5.00 -1.36
N VAL A 125 -6.92 5.16 -0.53
CA VAL A 125 -5.81 6.07 -0.78
C VAL A 125 -4.66 5.21 -1.29
N TYR A 126 -4.28 5.41 -2.55
CA TYR A 126 -3.11 4.79 -3.15
C TYR A 126 -1.94 5.78 -3.12
N SER A 127 -0.80 5.37 -2.58
CA SER A 127 0.40 6.20 -2.56
C SER A 127 1.64 5.38 -2.87
N THR A 128 2.53 5.94 -3.68
CA THR A 128 3.86 5.38 -3.90
C THR A 128 4.95 6.38 -3.52
N CYS A 129 6.18 5.90 -3.56
CA CYS A 129 7.41 6.65 -3.42
C CYS A 129 8.15 6.78 -4.77
N SER A 130 7.40 6.79 -5.88
CA SER A 130 7.94 6.74 -7.24
C SER A 130 7.60 8.01 -8.02
N ILE A 131 8.50 8.40 -8.92
CA ILE A 131 8.27 9.44 -9.93
C ILE A 131 7.75 8.88 -11.27
N TYR A 132 7.73 7.56 -11.44
CA TYR A 132 7.37 6.92 -12.71
C TYR A 132 5.85 6.86 -12.88
N THR A 133 5.37 7.31 -14.04
CA THR A 133 3.94 7.26 -14.41
C THR A 133 3.41 5.83 -14.39
N GLU A 134 4.25 4.86 -14.75
CA GLU A 134 3.97 3.43 -14.76
C GLU A 134 3.55 2.88 -13.40
N GLU A 135 4.07 3.45 -12.30
CA GLU A 135 3.71 3.05 -10.93
C GLU A 135 2.58 3.91 -10.34
N ASN A 136 2.17 4.99 -11.03
CA ASN A 136 1.24 5.99 -10.52
C ASN A 136 -0.01 6.07 -11.40
N GLU A 137 -0.05 7.02 -12.34
CA GLU A 137 -1.22 7.30 -13.16
C GLU A 137 -1.63 6.08 -14.00
N SER A 138 -0.67 5.32 -14.53
CA SER A 138 -0.95 4.13 -15.35
C SER A 138 -1.63 3.02 -14.52
N VAL A 139 -1.18 2.78 -13.29
CA VAL A 139 -1.81 1.81 -12.38
C VAL A 139 -3.25 2.21 -12.09
N VAL A 140 -3.45 3.48 -11.73
CA VAL A 140 -4.78 4.00 -11.38
C VAL A 140 -5.71 3.95 -12.58
N ALA A 141 -5.27 4.42 -13.75
CA ALA A 141 -6.07 4.40 -14.97
C ALA A 141 -6.45 2.97 -15.38
N GLN A 142 -5.52 2.03 -15.30
CA GLN A 142 -5.77 0.63 -15.59
C GLN A 142 -6.84 0.07 -14.64
N VAL A 143 -6.67 0.25 -13.32
CA VAL A 143 -7.59 -0.32 -12.34
C VAL A 143 -8.98 0.30 -12.44
N LEU A 144 -9.10 1.57 -12.79
CA LEU A 144 -10.41 2.22 -13.04
C LEU A 144 -11.08 1.70 -14.31
N ALA A 145 -10.32 1.34 -15.34
CA ALA A 145 -10.85 0.74 -16.56
C ALA A 145 -11.25 -0.73 -16.37
N ASP A 146 -10.51 -1.47 -15.55
CA ASP A 146 -10.73 -2.90 -15.25
C ASP A 146 -11.82 -3.13 -14.19
N GLN A 147 -12.52 -2.08 -13.72
CA GLN A 147 -13.61 -2.25 -12.77
C GLN A 147 -14.79 -2.95 -13.43
N GLU A 148 -15.14 -4.12 -12.92
CA GLU A 148 -16.40 -4.76 -13.26
C GLU A 148 -17.59 -3.85 -12.88
N PRO A 149 -18.67 -3.83 -13.66
CA PRO A 149 -19.86 -3.06 -13.34
C PRO A 149 -20.35 -3.40 -11.92
N CYS A 150 -20.32 -2.42 -11.02
CA CYS A 150 -20.82 -2.57 -9.67
C CYS A 150 -21.73 -1.40 -9.29
N GLU A 151 -22.58 -1.58 -8.29
CA GLU A 151 -23.52 -0.54 -7.86
C GLU A 151 -22.82 0.72 -7.31
N ARG A 152 -21.55 0.60 -6.89
CA ARG A 152 -20.75 1.66 -6.28
C ARG A 152 -19.34 1.69 -6.87
N PRO A 153 -19.19 2.12 -8.13
CA PRO A 153 -17.89 2.12 -8.79
C PRO A 153 -16.94 3.10 -8.09
N PHE A 154 -15.66 2.75 -8.02
CA PHE A 154 -14.65 3.64 -7.49
C PHE A 154 -14.35 4.71 -8.54
N VAL A 155 -14.40 5.97 -8.12
CA VAL A 155 -14.05 7.12 -8.97
C VAL A 155 -12.94 7.91 -8.33
N LEU A 156 -12.11 8.58 -9.15
CA LEU A 156 -11.13 9.50 -8.64
C LEU A 156 -11.82 10.69 -7.97
N LYS A 157 -11.30 11.06 -6.82
CA LYS A 157 -11.67 12.30 -6.13
C LYS A 157 -10.48 13.27 -6.20
N PRO A 158 -10.75 14.56 -6.48
CA PRO A 158 -9.73 15.59 -6.45
C PRO A 158 -9.17 15.80 -5.04
#